data_AF-A0A349FCZ8-F1
#
_entry.id   AF-A0A349FCZ8-F1
#
_cell.length_a   1.000
_cell.length_b   1.000
_cell.length_c   1.000
_cell.angle_alpha   90.00
_cell.angle_beta   90.00
_cell.angle_gamma   90.00
#
_symmetry.space_group_name_H-M   'P 1'
#
loop_
_entity.id
_entity.type
_entity.pdbx_description
1 polymer ?
#
loop_
_entity_poly.entity_id
_entity_poly.type
_entity_poly.pdbx_seq_one_letter_code
_entity_poly.pdbx_strand_id
1 'polypeptide(L)'
;FADKITWASGLDDNGRPQFVADNRPGNPIDSADGKKGKTVVAAPSFLGGKNWMPMAYSKDTELFYVPSNEWEMDVWNEPVSYKKGAAYIGAGFTIKAINDDYIGVLRAIDPKSGKEVWRYKNYAPLWGGVLATAGNLVFMGNPEGYLLAFDAKTGTVKYKFNTGSGIVGSPVTWEMDGEQYVSVLSGWGGAVPLWGGEVAKRVKHFNQGGTVWTFKLPKS
;
A
#
# COMPACT_ATOMS: atom_id res chain seq x y z
N PHE A 1 -1.22 -9.02 -6.12
CA PHE A 1 -1.70 -7.62 -6.15
C PHE A 1 -0.56 -6.62 -6.48
N ALA A 2 0.45 -7.03 -7.24
CA ALA A 2 1.51 -6.17 -7.74
C ALA A 2 1.70 -6.53 -9.22
N ASP A 3 1.88 -5.55 -10.09
CA ASP A 3 1.99 -5.81 -11.54
C ASP A 3 3.38 -6.37 -11.90
N LYS A 4 4.42 -5.98 -11.15
CA LYS A 4 5.79 -6.45 -11.34
C LYS A 4 6.28 -7.26 -10.12
N ILE A 5 6.71 -8.50 -10.37
CA ILE A 5 7.38 -9.37 -9.40
C ILE A 5 8.68 -9.85 -10.02
N THR A 6 9.79 -9.61 -9.34
CA THR A 6 11.14 -9.92 -9.87
C THR A 6 11.84 -11.02 -9.08
N TRP A 7 11.55 -11.15 -7.78
CA TRP A 7 12.24 -12.09 -6.91
C TRP A 7 11.80 -13.56 -7.09
N ALA A 8 10.69 -13.79 -7.79
CA ALA A 8 10.16 -15.11 -8.12
C ALA A 8 9.49 -15.11 -9.50
N SER A 9 9.54 -16.24 -10.21
CA SER A 9 8.88 -16.44 -11.51
C SER A 9 7.46 -16.98 -11.41
N GLY A 10 7.09 -17.48 -10.23
CA GLY A 10 5.79 -18.10 -9.98
C GLY A 10 5.76 -18.81 -8.63
N LEU A 11 4.73 -19.60 -8.41
CA LEU A 11 4.58 -20.50 -7.28
C LEU A 11 4.58 -21.94 -7.80
N ASP A 12 5.10 -22.87 -7.02
CA ASP A 12 4.90 -24.31 -7.25
C ASP A 12 3.52 -24.78 -6.76
N ASP A 13 3.22 -26.06 -6.94
CA ASP A 13 1.92 -26.67 -6.60
C ASP A 13 1.60 -26.60 -5.09
N ASN A 14 2.60 -26.33 -4.24
CA ASN A 14 2.43 -26.15 -2.79
C ASN A 14 2.34 -24.67 -2.39
N GLY A 15 2.34 -23.75 -3.36
CA GLY A 15 2.35 -22.31 -3.11
C GLY A 15 3.70 -21.76 -2.69
N ARG A 16 4.80 -22.53 -2.81
CA ARG A 16 6.15 -22.03 -2.51
C ARG A 16 6.68 -21.24 -3.71
N PRO A 17 7.37 -20.11 -3.49
CA PRO A 17 7.96 -19.34 -4.58
C PRO A 17 9.04 -20.09 -5.35
N GLN A 18 8.99 -19.99 -6.67
CA GLN A 18 10.09 -20.34 -7.56
C GLN A 18 11.03 -19.14 -7.66
N PHE A 19 12.06 -19.11 -6.82
CA PHE A 19 12.95 -17.96 -6.65
C PHE A 19 13.80 -17.67 -7.90
N VAL A 20 13.95 -16.39 -8.23
CA VAL A 20 14.94 -15.89 -9.20
C VAL A 20 16.18 -15.46 -8.43
N ALA A 21 17.17 -16.35 -8.33
CA ALA A 21 18.36 -16.15 -7.48
C ALA A 21 19.15 -14.88 -7.83
N ASP A 22 19.22 -14.52 -9.12
CA ASP A 22 19.94 -13.34 -9.59
C ASP A 22 19.36 -12.01 -9.10
N ASN A 23 18.10 -12.00 -8.66
CA ASN A 23 17.42 -10.83 -8.09
C ASN A 23 17.52 -10.78 -6.56
N ARG A 24 18.42 -11.58 -5.97
CA ARG A 24 18.83 -11.46 -4.57
C ARG A 24 20.13 -10.64 -4.48
N PRO A 25 20.23 -9.63 -3.59
CA PRO A 25 21.47 -8.86 -3.44
C PRO A 25 22.62 -9.77 -3.02
N GLY A 26 23.81 -9.50 -3.57
CA GLY A 26 24.99 -10.34 -3.33
C GLY A 26 25.50 -10.27 -1.89
N ASN A 27 26.32 -11.24 -1.50
CA ASN A 27 27.02 -11.20 -0.21
C ASN A 27 28.17 -10.16 -0.29
N PRO A 28 28.29 -9.21 0.66
CA PRO A 28 29.38 -8.24 0.65
C PRO A 28 30.77 -8.87 0.76
N ILE A 29 30.92 -10.07 1.33
CA ILE A 29 32.22 -10.77 1.40
C ILE A 29 32.78 -11.08 0.00
N ASP A 30 31.91 -11.21 -0.99
CA ASP A 30 32.30 -11.49 -2.37
C ASP A 30 32.67 -10.21 -3.15
N SER A 31 32.55 -9.01 -2.55
CA SER A 31 32.98 -7.76 -3.16
C SER A 31 34.48 -7.50 -2.95
N ALA A 32 35.10 -6.73 -3.85
CA ALA A 32 36.54 -6.44 -3.80
C ALA A 32 36.99 -5.78 -2.48
N ASP A 33 36.11 -5.01 -1.84
CA ASP A 33 36.39 -4.31 -0.59
C ASP A 33 35.70 -4.94 0.64
N GLY A 34 34.90 -6.00 0.46
CA GLY A 34 34.14 -6.65 1.52
C GLY A 34 32.97 -5.82 2.08
N LYS A 35 32.64 -4.65 1.50
CA LYS A 35 31.73 -3.67 2.14
C LYS A 35 30.33 -3.64 1.56
N LYS A 36 30.17 -3.96 0.27
CA LYS A 36 28.88 -3.83 -0.41
C LYS A 36 28.70 -4.95 -1.44
N GLY A 37 27.66 -5.75 -1.23
CA GLY A 37 27.26 -6.78 -2.17
C GLY A 37 26.73 -6.19 -3.49
N LYS A 38 26.64 -7.03 -4.53
CA LYS A 38 26.04 -6.67 -5.81
C LYS A 38 24.64 -6.08 -5.58
N THR A 39 24.40 -4.90 -6.15
CA THR A 39 23.09 -4.25 -6.14
C THR A 39 22.18 -4.93 -7.17
N VAL A 40 20.91 -5.14 -6.80
CA VAL A 40 19.88 -5.68 -7.68
C VAL A 40 18.64 -4.77 -7.64
N VAL A 41 17.84 -4.80 -8.72
CA VAL A 41 16.53 -4.15 -8.74
C VAL A 41 15.47 -5.16 -8.31
N ALA A 42 14.76 -4.86 -7.24
CA ALA A 42 13.71 -5.71 -6.69
C ALA A 42 12.35 -5.01 -6.72
N ALA A 43 11.38 -5.68 -7.34
CA ALA A 43 9.96 -5.36 -7.28
C ALA A 43 9.17 -6.56 -6.71
N PRO A 44 8.22 -6.32 -5.77
CA PRO A 44 7.95 -5.04 -5.11
C PRO A 44 9.14 -4.54 -4.26
N SER A 45 9.16 -3.24 -3.93
CA SER A 45 10.06 -2.74 -2.87
C SER A 45 9.80 -3.44 -1.53
N PHE A 46 10.69 -3.27 -0.53
CA PHE A 46 10.49 -3.87 0.79
C PHE A 46 9.25 -3.34 1.55
N LEU A 47 8.72 -2.17 1.16
CA LEU A 47 7.43 -1.69 1.67
C LEU A 47 6.24 -2.49 1.11
N GLY A 48 6.48 -3.35 0.11
CA GLY A 48 5.61 -4.43 -0.32
C GLY A 48 4.58 -4.04 -1.37
N GLY A 49 3.96 -5.04 -2.02
CA GLY A 49 2.78 -4.81 -2.86
C GLY A 49 1.57 -4.34 -2.03
N LYS A 50 1.54 -4.70 -0.74
CA LYS A 50 0.67 -4.16 0.32
C LYS A 50 1.46 -4.19 1.63
N ASN A 51 1.17 -3.28 2.55
CA ASN A 51 1.82 -3.20 3.86
C ASN A 51 0.80 -3.44 5.00
N TRP A 52 0.87 -2.65 6.07
CA TRP A 52 0.03 -2.76 7.27
C TRP A 52 -1.47 -2.57 7.01
N MET A 53 -1.85 -1.77 6.01
CA MET A 53 -3.23 -1.36 5.82
C MET A 53 -4.13 -2.54 5.39
N PRO A 54 -5.30 -2.71 6.04
CA PRO A 54 -6.18 -3.83 5.76
C PRO A 54 -6.95 -3.66 4.44
N MET A 55 -7.14 -4.78 3.75
CA MET A 55 -8.12 -4.90 2.66
C MET A 55 -9.52 -5.17 3.24
N ALA A 56 -10.56 -4.91 2.45
CA ALA A 56 -11.94 -5.27 2.81
C ALA A 56 -12.47 -6.39 1.89
N TYR A 57 -13.47 -7.12 2.38
CA TYR A 57 -14.23 -8.10 1.60
C TYR A 57 -15.70 -7.68 1.59
N SER A 58 -16.36 -7.70 0.42
CA SER A 58 -17.82 -7.58 0.34
C SER A 58 -18.44 -8.95 0.14
N LYS A 59 -19.45 -9.27 0.96
CA LYS A 59 -20.22 -10.50 0.83
C LYS A 59 -21.12 -10.52 -0.40
N ASP A 60 -21.50 -9.35 -0.91
CA ASP A 60 -22.43 -9.22 -2.04
C ASP A 60 -21.72 -9.41 -3.39
N THR A 61 -20.52 -8.84 -3.53
CA THR A 61 -19.70 -8.99 -4.75
C THR A 61 -18.77 -10.19 -4.68
N GLU A 62 -18.53 -10.71 -3.48
CA GLU A 62 -17.51 -11.72 -3.18
C GLU A 62 -16.08 -11.32 -3.56
N LEU A 63 -15.80 -10.01 -3.66
CA LEU A 63 -14.50 -9.46 -4.03
C LEU A 63 -13.73 -8.97 -2.80
N PHE A 64 -12.40 -9.06 -2.89
CA PHE A 64 -11.49 -8.31 -2.02
C PHE A 64 -11.12 -6.96 -2.64
N TYR A 65 -11.12 -5.91 -1.83
CA TYR A 65 -10.70 -4.55 -2.19
C TYR A 65 -9.36 -4.25 -1.54
N VAL A 66 -8.30 -4.31 -2.34
CA VAL A 66 -6.91 -4.34 -1.89
C VAL A 66 -6.23 -3.01 -2.18
N PRO A 67 -5.88 -2.20 -1.15
CA PRO A 67 -5.01 -1.05 -1.32
C PRO A 67 -3.58 -1.57 -1.55
N SER A 68 -3.04 -1.34 -2.74
CA SER A 68 -1.73 -1.87 -3.16
C SER A 68 -0.84 -0.78 -3.76
N ASN A 69 0.44 -1.07 -3.96
CA ASN A 69 1.44 -0.10 -4.43
C ASN A 69 2.37 -0.69 -5.50
N GLU A 70 2.63 0.07 -6.57
CA GLU A 70 3.55 -0.25 -7.65
C GLU A 70 4.86 0.55 -7.53
N TRP A 71 5.88 -0.13 -7.01
CA TRP A 71 7.21 0.42 -6.78
C TRP A 71 8.26 -0.69 -6.74
N GLU A 72 9.49 -0.30 -6.95
CA GLU A 72 10.66 -1.15 -6.89
C GLU A 72 11.74 -0.52 -6.02
N MET A 73 12.86 -1.20 -5.85
CA MET A 73 14.01 -0.66 -5.14
C MET A 73 15.31 -1.15 -5.77
N ASP A 74 16.32 -0.29 -5.77
CA ASP A 74 17.70 -0.78 -5.75
C ASP A 74 17.96 -1.29 -4.33
N VAL A 75 18.53 -2.49 -4.18
CA VAL A 75 18.88 -3.06 -2.88
C VAL A 75 20.24 -3.74 -2.94
N TRP A 76 21.03 -3.59 -1.88
CA TRP A 76 22.33 -4.26 -1.70
C TRP A 76 22.54 -4.62 -0.23
N ASN A 77 23.35 -5.64 0.03
CA ASN A 77 23.72 -6.03 1.39
C ASN A 77 25.04 -5.38 1.82
N GLU A 78 25.18 -5.17 3.12
CA GLU A 78 26.38 -4.64 3.77
C GLU A 78 26.65 -5.43 5.06
N PRO A 79 27.91 -5.55 5.52
CA PRO A 79 28.22 -6.17 6.79
C PRO A 79 27.48 -5.48 7.94
N VAL A 80 26.92 -6.26 8.88
CA VAL A 80 26.28 -5.74 10.07
C VAL A 80 26.63 -6.59 11.29
N SER A 81 26.94 -5.91 12.39
CA SER A 81 27.18 -6.55 13.69
C SER A 81 26.04 -6.25 14.63
N TYR A 82 25.58 -7.26 15.37
CA TYR A 82 24.52 -7.07 16.35
C TYR A 82 25.00 -6.17 17.48
N LYS A 83 24.19 -5.15 17.80
CA LYS A 83 24.35 -4.31 18.98
C LYS A 83 22.97 -4.02 19.55
N LYS A 84 22.76 -4.37 20.82
CA LYS A 84 21.47 -4.14 21.51
C LYS A 84 21.02 -2.68 21.38
N GLY A 85 19.79 -2.48 20.90
CA GLY A 85 19.18 -1.17 20.72
C GLY A 85 19.56 -0.43 19.43
N ALA A 86 20.47 -0.95 18.62
CA ALA A 86 20.80 -0.40 17.31
C ALA A 86 19.98 -1.07 16.19
N ALA A 87 19.85 -0.39 15.06
CA ALA A 87 19.30 -0.99 13.84
C ALA A 87 20.19 -2.16 13.36
N TYR A 88 19.56 -3.26 12.96
CA TYR A 88 20.23 -4.48 12.51
C TYR A 88 19.72 -4.89 11.14
N ILE A 89 20.07 -4.09 10.12
CA ILE A 89 19.52 -4.22 8.76
C ILE A 89 20.49 -5.01 7.86
N GLY A 90 21.76 -4.58 7.78
CA GLY A 90 22.74 -5.20 6.88
C GLY A 90 22.43 -5.01 5.39
N ALA A 91 21.72 -3.93 5.05
CA ALA A 91 21.39 -3.58 3.68
C ALA A 91 21.18 -2.08 3.52
N GLY A 92 21.49 -1.59 2.33
CA GLY A 92 21.07 -0.28 1.85
C GLY A 92 20.08 -0.44 0.69
N PHE A 93 19.24 0.57 0.50
CA PHE A 93 18.21 0.54 -0.53
C PHE A 93 17.75 1.94 -0.94
N THR A 94 17.18 2.03 -2.15
CA THR A 94 16.51 3.22 -2.64
C THR A 94 15.22 2.81 -3.33
N ILE A 95 14.06 3.15 -2.75
CA ILE A 95 12.75 2.90 -3.36
C ILE A 95 12.53 3.89 -4.52
N LYS A 96 11.96 3.37 -5.61
CA LYS A 96 11.59 4.10 -6.82
C LYS A 96 10.17 3.73 -7.24
N ALA A 97 9.44 4.68 -7.81
CA ALA A 97 8.18 4.36 -8.46
C ALA A 97 8.44 3.61 -9.77
N ILE A 98 7.58 2.64 -10.10
CA ILE A 98 7.63 1.96 -11.42
C ILE A 98 6.96 2.82 -12.50
N ASN A 99 5.93 3.59 -12.12
CA ASN A 99 5.17 4.43 -13.03
C ASN A 99 5.35 5.92 -12.68
N ASP A 100 5.29 6.77 -13.70
CA ASP A 100 5.47 8.21 -13.53
C ASP A 100 4.27 8.88 -12.86
N ASP A 101 3.05 8.42 -13.18
CA ASP A 101 1.78 9.06 -12.85
C ASP A 101 1.05 8.45 -11.64
N TYR A 102 1.43 7.24 -11.20
CA TYR A 102 0.83 6.60 -10.01
C TYR A 102 1.79 5.68 -9.27
N ILE A 103 1.47 5.44 -7.99
CA ILE A 103 2.09 4.39 -7.18
C ILE A 103 0.98 3.55 -6.55
N GLY A 104 0.04 4.22 -5.89
CA GLY A 104 -1.09 3.58 -5.26
C GLY A 104 -2.05 2.99 -6.29
N VAL A 105 -2.55 1.79 -6.04
CA VAL A 105 -3.60 1.15 -6.82
C VAL A 105 -4.57 0.46 -5.88
N LEU A 106 -5.82 0.89 -5.86
CA LEU A 106 -6.91 0.14 -5.22
C LEU A 106 -7.42 -0.88 -6.25
N ARG A 107 -7.40 -2.16 -5.90
CA ARG A 107 -7.81 -3.25 -6.80
C ARG A 107 -9.00 -3.99 -6.22
N ALA A 108 -9.99 -4.29 -7.05
CA ALA A 108 -10.97 -5.32 -6.74
C ALA A 108 -10.53 -6.65 -7.35
N ILE A 109 -10.46 -7.68 -6.51
CA ILE A 109 -9.92 -8.98 -6.88
C ILE A 109 -10.94 -10.04 -6.55
N ASP A 110 -11.24 -10.88 -7.53
CA ASP A 110 -12.01 -12.10 -7.32
C ASP A 110 -11.07 -13.19 -6.81
N PRO A 111 -11.22 -13.64 -5.54
CA PRO A 111 -10.35 -14.68 -4.98
C PRO A 111 -10.62 -16.06 -5.58
N LYS A 112 -11.77 -16.30 -6.22
CA LYS A 112 -12.11 -17.61 -6.81
C LYS A 112 -11.39 -17.80 -8.13
N SER A 113 -11.38 -16.77 -8.98
CA SER A 113 -10.72 -16.82 -10.29
C SER A 113 -9.28 -16.30 -10.28
N GLY A 114 -8.87 -15.59 -9.22
CA GLY A 114 -7.57 -14.91 -9.13
C GLY A 114 -7.45 -13.67 -10.01
N LYS A 115 -8.56 -13.19 -10.61
CA LYS A 115 -8.56 -12.09 -11.56
C LYS A 115 -8.84 -10.75 -10.91
N GLU A 116 -8.25 -9.71 -11.48
CA GLU A 116 -8.63 -8.33 -11.19
C GLU A 116 -9.91 -7.97 -11.95
N VAL A 117 -10.89 -7.44 -11.23
CA VAL A 117 -12.18 -6.99 -11.79
C VAL A 117 -12.10 -5.53 -12.21
N TRP A 118 -11.51 -4.68 -11.36
CA TRP A 118 -11.25 -3.28 -11.65
C TRP A 118 -10.08 -2.76 -10.82
N ARG A 119 -9.51 -1.63 -11.27
CA ARG A 119 -8.49 -0.87 -10.53
C ARG A 119 -8.75 0.63 -10.54
N TYR A 120 -8.35 1.31 -9.47
CA TYR A 120 -8.25 2.76 -9.36
C TYR A 120 -6.80 3.15 -9.04
N LYS A 121 -6.22 4.03 -9.85
CA LYS A 121 -4.84 4.53 -9.68
C LYS A 121 -4.82 5.81 -8.85
N ASN A 122 -3.88 5.89 -7.92
CA ASN A 122 -3.64 7.05 -7.07
C ASN A 122 -2.18 7.50 -7.21
N TYR A 123 -1.96 8.81 -7.28
CA TYR A 123 -0.64 9.39 -7.49
C TYR A 123 0.33 8.97 -6.38
N ALA A 124 -0.07 9.18 -5.12
CA ALA A 124 0.69 8.76 -3.95
C ALA A 124 0.42 7.28 -3.57
N PRO A 125 1.32 6.65 -2.79
CA PRO A 125 1.11 5.28 -2.30
C PRO A 125 -0.14 5.17 -1.43
N LEU A 126 -0.96 4.14 -1.63
CA LEU A 126 -2.06 3.87 -0.70
C LEU A 126 -1.49 3.33 0.62
N TRP A 127 -1.90 3.94 1.73
CA TRP A 127 -1.40 3.61 3.07
C TRP A 127 -2.50 3.57 4.14
N GLY A 128 -3.76 3.79 3.74
CA GLY A 128 -4.95 3.69 4.60
C GLY A 128 -5.73 2.40 4.36
N GLY A 129 -6.53 2.03 5.36
CA GLY A 129 -7.38 0.82 5.28
C GLY A 129 -8.61 1.02 4.39
N VAL A 130 -9.26 -0.10 4.08
CA VAL A 130 -10.47 -0.13 3.24
C VAL A 130 -11.66 -0.65 4.05
N LEU A 131 -12.85 -0.11 3.76
CA LEU A 131 -14.13 -0.57 4.27
C LEU A 131 -15.06 -0.89 3.10
N ALA A 132 -15.76 -2.02 3.14
CA ALA A 132 -16.82 -2.35 2.17
C ALA A 132 -18.16 -2.48 2.89
N THR A 133 -19.25 -2.06 2.25
CA THR A 133 -20.60 -2.08 2.84
C THR A 133 -21.59 -2.79 1.92
N ALA A 134 -22.71 -3.24 2.49
CA ALA A 134 -23.85 -3.80 1.73
C ALA A 134 -24.56 -2.77 0.84
N GLY A 135 -24.24 -1.48 0.98
CA GLY A 135 -24.76 -0.40 0.13
C GLY A 135 -24.05 -0.28 -1.23
N ASN A 136 -23.33 -1.31 -1.69
CA ASN A 136 -22.48 -1.29 -2.89
C ASN A 136 -21.39 -0.20 -2.86
N LEU A 137 -20.85 0.10 -1.67
CA LEU A 137 -19.81 1.11 -1.50
C LEU A 137 -18.52 0.52 -0.91
N VAL A 138 -17.40 1.04 -1.38
CA VAL A 138 -16.06 0.81 -0.83
C VAL A 138 -15.47 2.15 -0.42
N PHE A 139 -15.02 2.30 0.82
CA PHE A 139 -14.40 3.51 1.34
C PHE A 139 -12.90 3.30 1.53
N MET A 140 -12.10 4.30 1.18
CA MET A 140 -10.65 4.30 1.35
C MET A 140 -10.13 5.73 1.49
N GLY A 141 -9.15 5.92 2.36
CA GLY A 141 -8.44 7.18 2.52
C GLY A 141 -7.14 7.19 1.73
N ASN A 142 -6.77 8.33 1.14
CA ASN A 142 -5.49 8.49 0.44
C ASN A 142 -4.56 9.54 1.09
N PRO A 143 -3.25 9.53 0.78
CA PRO A 143 -2.29 10.50 1.32
C PRO A 143 -2.56 11.96 0.93
N GLU A 144 -3.25 12.19 -0.19
CA GLU A 144 -3.71 13.51 -0.64
C GLU A 144 -4.79 14.11 0.29
N GLY A 145 -5.29 13.31 1.24
CA GLY A 145 -6.20 13.71 2.31
C GLY A 145 -7.67 13.49 2.02
N TYR A 146 -7.99 12.79 0.93
CA TYR A 146 -9.36 12.48 0.57
C TYR A 146 -9.84 11.18 1.21
N LEU A 147 -11.01 11.24 1.86
CA LEU A 147 -11.86 10.07 2.04
C LEU A 147 -12.64 9.88 0.74
N LEU A 148 -12.45 8.75 0.09
CA LEU A 148 -13.07 8.39 -1.18
C LEU A 148 -14.10 7.29 -0.95
N ALA A 149 -15.23 7.33 -1.65
CA ALA A 149 -16.16 6.22 -1.76
C ALA A 149 -16.31 5.81 -3.23
N PHE A 150 -16.22 4.50 -3.48
CA PHE A 150 -16.26 3.90 -4.81
C PHE A 150 -17.48 3.00 -4.93
N ASP A 151 -18.03 2.90 -6.13
CA ASP A 151 -18.93 1.82 -6.50
C ASP A 151 -18.19 0.48 -6.40
N ALA A 152 -18.72 -0.44 -5.58
CA ALA A 152 -18.05 -1.69 -5.26
C ALA A 152 -17.91 -2.64 -6.48
N LYS A 153 -18.74 -2.47 -7.52
CA LYS A 153 -18.73 -3.29 -8.75
C LYS A 153 -17.87 -2.69 -9.85
N THR A 154 -17.81 -1.36 -9.95
CA THR A 154 -17.15 -0.70 -11.10
C THR A 154 -15.87 0.06 -10.74
N GLY A 155 -15.62 0.34 -9.46
CA GLY A 155 -14.50 1.19 -9.03
C GLY A 155 -14.69 2.67 -9.35
N THR A 156 -15.88 3.10 -9.78
CA THR A 156 -16.17 4.51 -10.04
C THR A 156 -16.26 5.30 -8.74
N VAL A 157 -15.52 6.41 -8.62
CA VAL A 157 -15.63 7.30 -7.46
C VAL A 157 -17.02 7.94 -7.43
N LYS A 158 -17.76 7.72 -6.34
CA LYS A 158 -19.11 8.27 -6.10
C LYS A 158 -19.09 9.45 -5.13
N TYR A 159 -18.09 9.49 -4.25
CA TYR A 159 -17.94 10.56 -3.26
C TYR A 159 -16.46 10.82 -2.97
N LYS A 160 -16.14 12.07 -2.64
CA LYS A 160 -14.84 12.45 -2.12
C LYS A 160 -14.96 13.64 -1.15
N PHE A 161 -14.18 13.62 -0.07
CA PHE A 161 -14.10 14.73 0.87
C PHE A 161 -12.66 14.91 1.34
N ASN A 162 -12.14 16.15 1.33
CA ASN A 162 -10.78 16.43 1.77
C ASN A 162 -10.76 16.77 3.27
N THR A 163 -10.01 15.98 4.04
CA THR A 163 -9.84 16.13 5.50
C THR A 163 -8.69 17.05 5.89
N GLY A 164 -7.90 17.53 4.93
CA GLY A 164 -6.77 18.44 5.11
C GLY A 164 -5.42 17.77 5.37
N SER A 165 -5.39 16.47 5.69
CA SER A 165 -4.16 15.69 5.86
C SER A 165 -4.36 14.25 5.37
N GLY A 166 -3.26 13.57 5.02
CA GLY A 166 -3.29 12.21 4.48
C GLY A 166 -4.00 11.23 5.40
N ILE A 167 -4.88 10.41 4.84
CA ILE A 167 -5.69 9.47 5.61
C ILE A 167 -5.00 8.11 5.59
N VAL A 168 -4.46 7.71 6.74
CA VAL A 168 -3.90 6.38 6.99
C VAL A 168 -4.82 5.51 7.86
N GLY A 169 -5.90 6.07 8.40
CA GLY A 169 -6.90 5.31 9.18
C GLY A 169 -7.70 4.32 8.32
N SER A 170 -8.30 3.32 8.98
CA SER A 170 -9.33 2.47 8.36
C SER A 170 -10.70 3.10 8.60
N PRO A 171 -11.52 3.36 7.56
CA PRO A 171 -12.87 3.85 7.77
C PRO A 171 -13.73 2.84 8.54
N VAL A 172 -14.69 3.34 9.32
CA VAL A 172 -15.70 2.53 10.02
C VAL A 172 -17.09 3.11 9.80
N THR A 173 -18.13 2.27 9.80
CA THR A 173 -19.52 2.69 9.69
C THR A 173 -20.38 2.02 10.75
N TRP A 174 -21.42 2.72 11.22
CA TRP A 174 -22.39 2.22 12.18
C TRP A 174 -23.71 3.01 12.06
N GLU A 175 -24.74 2.58 12.78
CA GLU A 175 -26.02 3.28 12.86
C GLU A 175 -26.21 3.84 14.27
N MET A 176 -26.72 5.07 14.39
CA MET A 176 -27.24 5.65 15.64
C MET A 176 -28.50 6.42 15.32
N ASP A 177 -29.53 6.25 16.17
CA ASP A 177 -30.81 6.94 16.03
C ASP A 177 -31.41 6.83 14.62
N GLY A 178 -31.25 5.70 13.94
CA GLY A 178 -31.71 5.45 12.56
C GLY A 178 -30.98 6.21 11.46
N GLU A 179 -29.83 6.82 11.75
CA GLU A 179 -28.97 7.47 10.77
C GLU A 179 -27.65 6.69 10.64
N GLN A 180 -27.18 6.52 9.41
CA GLN A 180 -25.89 5.87 9.16
C GLN A 180 -24.74 6.88 9.25
N TYR A 181 -23.71 6.48 9.99
CA TYR A 181 -22.48 7.25 10.18
C TYR A 181 -21.29 6.57 9.52
N VAL A 182 -20.31 7.36 9.09
CA VAL A 182 -18.99 6.91 8.65
C VAL A 182 -17.94 7.74 9.38
N SER A 183 -16.89 7.11 9.91
CA SER A 183 -15.79 7.82 10.58
C SER A 183 -14.43 7.35 10.09
N VAL A 184 -13.45 8.25 10.10
CA VAL A 184 -12.07 7.95 9.74
C VAL A 184 -11.08 8.87 10.47
N LEU A 185 -9.92 8.33 10.84
CA LEU A 185 -8.79 9.08 11.36
C LEU A 185 -7.93 9.64 10.21
N SER A 186 -7.68 10.95 10.24
CA SER A 186 -6.82 11.68 9.29
C SER A 186 -5.57 12.22 9.97
N GLY A 187 -4.43 12.04 9.31
CA GLY A 187 -3.10 12.42 9.79
C GLY A 187 -2.01 11.67 9.04
N TRP A 188 -1.28 12.38 8.17
CA TRP A 188 -0.24 11.76 7.32
C TRP A 188 0.97 11.28 8.14
N GLY A 189 1.47 10.08 7.83
CA GLY A 189 2.61 9.48 8.53
C GLY A 189 2.94 8.06 8.05
N GLY A 190 3.44 7.22 8.96
CA GLY A 190 3.84 5.84 8.66
C GLY A 190 5.27 5.73 8.12
N ALA A 191 5.57 4.64 7.40
CA ALA A 191 6.92 4.35 6.93
C ALA A 191 7.35 5.19 5.72
N VAL A 192 6.42 5.54 4.83
CA VAL A 192 6.72 6.19 3.53
C VAL A 192 7.55 7.47 3.68
N PRO A 193 7.26 8.41 4.61
CA PRO A 193 8.05 9.63 4.75
C PRO A 193 9.53 9.41 5.12
N LEU A 194 9.85 8.34 5.85
CA LEU A 194 11.21 8.05 6.32
C LEU A 194 11.97 7.07 5.41
N TRP A 195 11.24 6.11 4.83
CA TRP A 195 11.80 4.94 4.17
C TRP A 195 11.53 4.90 2.66
N GLY A 196 10.78 5.89 2.14
CA GLY A 196 10.29 5.92 0.76
C GLY A 196 11.31 6.26 -0.32
N GLY A 197 12.58 6.54 0.01
CA GLY A 197 13.59 6.89 -1.00
C GLY A 197 13.14 8.01 -1.94
N GLU A 198 13.18 7.78 -3.26
CA GLU A 198 12.71 8.73 -4.26
C GLU A 198 11.20 8.97 -4.21
N VAL A 199 10.42 7.96 -3.78
CA VAL A 199 8.97 8.09 -3.60
C VAL A 199 8.62 9.09 -2.49
N ALA A 200 9.46 9.23 -1.45
CA ALA A 200 9.25 10.22 -0.40
C ALA A 200 9.24 11.66 -0.96
N LYS A 201 9.94 11.92 -2.08
CA LYS A 201 9.95 13.24 -2.73
C LYS A 201 8.60 13.60 -3.36
N ARG A 202 7.79 12.62 -3.80
CA ARG A 202 6.43 12.85 -4.34
C ARG A 202 5.45 13.31 -3.27
N VAL A 203 5.69 12.93 -2.02
CA VAL A 203 4.77 13.17 -0.89
C VAL A 203 5.31 14.20 0.11
N LYS A 204 6.46 14.84 -0.19
CA LYS A 204 7.15 15.79 0.71
C LYS A 204 6.32 17.02 1.08
N HIS A 205 5.28 17.33 0.30
CA HIS A 205 4.39 18.47 0.50
C HIS A 205 3.13 18.13 1.30
N PHE A 206 2.93 16.86 1.67
CA PHE A 206 1.77 16.47 2.45
C PHE A 206 1.96 16.83 3.92
N ASN A 207 1.09 17.70 4.41
CA ASN A 207 1.12 18.17 5.78
C ASN A 207 0.63 17.08 6.73
N GLN A 208 1.24 17.04 7.92
CA GLN A 208 0.76 16.23 9.03
C GLN A 208 -0.63 16.70 9.50
N GLY A 209 -1.25 15.89 10.36
CA GLY A 209 -2.54 16.17 10.97
C GLY A 209 -2.82 15.16 12.10
N GLY A 210 -3.98 15.28 12.71
CA GLY A 210 -4.39 14.37 13.80
C GLY A 210 -5.84 14.64 14.18
N THR A 211 -6.77 14.17 13.36
CA THR A 211 -8.20 14.49 13.49
C THR A 211 -9.06 13.25 13.29
N VAL A 212 -10.20 13.21 13.99
CA VAL A 212 -11.29 12.26 13.71
C VAL A 212 -12.33 13.01 12.87
N TRP A 213 -12.68 12.45 11.73
CA TRP A 213 -13.76 12.96 10.89
C TRP A 213 -14.95 12.02 10.97
N THR A 214 -16.14 12.54 11.28
CA THR A 214 -17.38 11.78 11.31
C THR A 214 -18.41 12.40 10.38
N PHE A 215 -18.92 11.58 9.47
CA PHE A 215 -19.89 11.90 8.43
C PHE A 215 -21.19 11.19 8.76
N LYS A 216 -22.31 11.73 8.27
CA LYS A 216 -23.65 11.16 8.45
C LYS A 216 -24.45 11.29 7.17
N LEU A 217 -25.27 10.29 6.86
CA LEU A 217 -26.35 10.41 5.89
C LEU A 217 -27.62 10.87 6.63
N PRO A 218 -28.13 12.10 6.41
CA PRO A 218 -29.32 12.58 7.07
C PRO A 218 -30.54 11.71 6.73
N LYS A 219 -31.40 11.46 7.72
CA LYS A 219 -32.75 10.96 7.45
C LYS A 219 -33.48 11.94 6.51
N SER A 220 -34.21 11.38 5.55
CA SER A 220 -35.13 12.13 4.69
C SER A 220 -36.35 12.61 5.46
#